data_AF-A0A972SXD3-F1
#
_entry.id   AF-A0A972SXD3-F1
#
_cell.length_a   1.000
_cell.length_b   1.000
_cell.length_c   1.000
_cell.angle_alpha   90.00
_cell.angle_beta   90.00
_cell.angle_gamma   90.00
#
_symmetry.space_group_name_H-M   'P 1'
#
loop_
_entity.id
_entity.type
_entity.pdbx_description
1 polymer ?
#
loop_
_entity_poly.entity_id
_entity_poly.type
_entity_poly.pdbx_seq_one_letter_code
_entity_poly.pdbx_strand_id
1 'polypeptide(L)'
;MINALRAGAYGIPFIGVGGMWGSDLIAQRPDFFQIMKSPFSDEEVVVVRALQPDWAIIHVQEADEYGNARILGSDFQDVLFTRAAKKTIITTEKLVDTDSFRQEPKLTSVPHFLVAAVVLAPGGAKPGICYPMYNTVDADGMKAYSQAVKDGKVDEYLTKVTEGRA
;
A
#
# COMPACT_ATOMS: atom_id res chain seq x y z
N MET A 1 1.59 11.18 -6.01
CA MET A 1 1.75 9.73 -5.72
C MET A 1 0.62 8.89 -6.30
N ILE A 2 -0.65 9.08 -5.91
CA ILE A 2 -1.78 8.23 -6.39
C ILE A 2 -1.84 8.15 -7.93
N ASN A 3 -1.73 9.28 -8.62
CA ASN A 3 -1.71 9.28 -10.09
C ASN A 3 -0.50 8.52 -10.68
N ALA A 4 0.68 8.61 -10.05
CA ALA A 4 1.84 7.83 -10.47
C ALA A 4 1.62 6.32 -10.31
N LEU A 5 0.97 5.90 -9.22
CA LEU A 5 0.56 4.50 -9.02
C LEU A 5 -0.51 4.06 -10.03
N ARG A 6 -1.47 4.94 -10.38
CA ARG A 6 -2.43 4.67 -11.46
C ARG A 6 -1.73 4.45 -12.79
N ALA A 7 -0.77 5.30 -13.14
CA ALA A 7 0.03 5.11 -14.36
C ALA A 7 0.76 3.76 -14.34
N GLY A 8 1.38 3.41 -13.22
CA GLY A 8 2.03 2.11 -13.02
C GLY A 8 1.06 0.93 -13.19
N ALA A 9 -0.10 0.99 -12.53
CA ALA A 9 -1.14 -0.03 -12.60
C ALA A 9 -1.79 -0.16 -13.99
N TYR A 10 -1.81 0.92 -14.77
CA TYR A 10 -2.31 0.91 -16.16
C TYR A 10 -1.24 0.48 -17.17
N GLY A 11 0.01 0.33 -16.75
CA GLY A 11 1.11 0.01 -17.66
C GLY A 11 1.48 1.15 -18.61
N ILE A 12 1.14 2.40 -18.25
CA ILE A 12 1.50 3.60 -19.04
C ILE A 12 2.67 4.33 -18.39
N PRO A 13 3.56 4.99 -19.16
CA PRO A 13 4.79 5.57 -18.62
C PRO A 13 4.57 6.82 -17.76
N PHE A 14 3.44 7.51 -17.93
CA PHE A 14 3.07 8.70 -17.18
C PHE A 14 1.54 8.91 -17.23
N ILE A 15 1.03 9.81 -16.39
CA ILE A 15 -0.37 10.27 -16.46
C ILE A 15 -0.46 11.77 -16.15
N GLY A 16 -1.45 12.43 -16.73
CA GLY A 16 -1.76 13.84 -16.45
C GLY A 16 -2.31 14.06 -15.04
N VAL A 17 -2.01 15.23 -14.48
CA VAL A 17 -2.44 15.71 -13.17
C VAL A 17 -2.90 17.15 -13.35
N GLY A 18 -4.20 17.41 -13.14
CA GLY A 18 -4.75 18.76 -13.28
C GLY A 18 -4.32 19.77 -12.20
N GLY A 19 -3.64 19.31 -11.14
CA GLY A 19 -3.12 20.14 -10.04
C GLY A 19 -1.60 20.33 -10.08
N MET A 20 -1.01 20.71 -8.94
CA MET A 20 0.44 20.94 -8.72
C MET A 20 0.99 22.29 -9.21
N TRP A 21 0.18 23.12 -9.89
CA TRP A 21 0.55 24.48 -10.27
C TRP A 21 0.96 25.33 -9.07
N GLY A 22 2.04 26.09 -9.21
CA GLY A 22 2.59 26.93 -8.13
C GLY A 22 3.30 26.17 -7.01
N SER A 23 3.38 24.84 -7.08
CA SER A 23 4.16 24.04 -6.14
C SER A 23 5.63 23.95 -6.56
N ASP A 24 6.54 24.09 -5.61
CA ASP A 24 7.97 23.84 -5.83
C ASP A 24 8.28 22.38 -6.17
N LEU A 25 7.35 21.44 -5.98
CA LEU A 25 7.57 20.02 -6.27
C LEU A 25 7.93 19.76 -7.73
N ILE A 26 7.43 20.57 -8.67
CA ILE A 26 7.79 20.44 -10.09
C ILE A 26 9.27 20.77 -10.28
N ALA A 27 9.75 21.85 -9.66
CA ALA A 27 11.14 22.28 -9.73
C ALA A 27 12.09 21.39 -8.92
N GLN A 28 11.64 20.88 -7.77
CA GLN A 28 12.44 20.01 -6.90
C GLN A 28 12.55 18.58 -7.42
N ARG A 29 11.58 18.09 -8.20
CA ARG A 29 11.53 16.71 -8.71
C ARG A 29 11.24 16.67 -10.22
N PRO A 30 12.09 17.28 -11.06
CA PRO A 30 11.90 17.31 -12.52
C PRO A 30 12.06 15.93 -13.18
N ASP A 31 12.63 14.96 -12.44
CA ASP A 31 12.71 13.55 -12.81
C ASP A 31 11.36 12.81 -12.67
N PHE A 32 10.41 13.40 -11.95
CA PHE A 32 9.16 12.76 -11.58
C PHE A 32 7.92 13.55 -12.03
N PHE A 33 8.00 14.88 -12.01
CA PHE A 33 6.97 15.79 -12.52
C PHE A 33 7.52 16.61 -13.68
N GLN A 34 6.72 16.76 -14.72
CA GLN A 34 7.04 17.63 -15.86
C GLN A 34 5.79 18.36 -16.33
N ILE A 35 5.97 19.47 -17.03
CA ILE A 35 4.87 20.17 -17.71
C ILE A 35 4.96 19.81 -19.19
N MET A 36 3.83 19.46 -19.79
CA MET A 36 3.72 19.24 -21.23
C MET A 36 2.50 19.96 -21.79
N LYS A 37 2.56 20.30 -23.07
CA LYS A 37 1.39 20.80 -23.80
C LYS A 37 0.45 19.63 -24.11
N SER A 38 -0.85 19.84 -23.91
CA SER A 38 -1.88 18.90 -24.34
C SER A 38 -1.81 18.67 -25.85
N PRO A 39 -1.92 17.43 -26.34
CA PRO A 39 -2.01 17.17 -27.78
C PRO A 39 -3.41 17.49 -28.35
N PHE A 40 -4.40 17.79 -27.49
CA PHE A 40 -5.80 18.02 -27.88
C PHE A 40 -6.27 19.46 -27.67
N SER A 41 -5.45 20.31 -27.05
CA SER A 41 -5.78 21.70 -26.72
C SER A 41 -4.50 22.54 -26.61
N ASP A 42 -4.66 23.85 -26.47
CA ASP A 42 -3.53 24.75 -26.21
C ASP A 42 -3.11 24.82 -24.74
N GLU A 43 -3.72 24.00 -23.88
CA GLU A 43 -3.47 23.99 -22.45
C GLU A 43 -2.19 23.23 -22.10
N GLU A 44 -1.49 23.70 -21.06
CA GLU A 44 -0.42 22.95 -20.43
C GLU A 44 -0.99 22.05 -19.32
N VAL A 45 -0.37 20.89 -19.12
CA VAL A 45 -0.73 19.94 -18.08
C VAL A 45 0.51 19.44 -17.37
N VAL A 46 0.44 19.34 -16.05
CA VAL A 46 1.46 18.65 -15.26
C VAL A 46 1.27 17.16 -15.47
N VAL A 47 2.34 16.45 -15.81
CA VAL A 47 2.38 14.99 -15.83
C VAL A 47 3.24 14.47 -14.70
N VAL A 48 2.92 13.26 -14.26
CA VAL A 48 3.73 12.50 -13.31
C VAL A 48 4.16 11.18 -13.94
N ARG A 49 5.44 10.84 -13.80
CA ARG A 49 5.97 9.53 -14.22
C ARG A 49 5.28 8.40 -13.46
N ALA A 50 5.12 7.25 -14.10
CA ALA A 50 4.63 6.05 -13.45
C ALA A 50 5.51 5.61 -12.28
N LEU A 51 4.86 5.21 -11.20
CA LEU A 51 5.49 4.55 -10.06
C LEU A 51 5.23 3.05 -10.18
N GLN A 52 6.29 2.29 -10.42
CA GLN A 52 6.27 0.83 -10.57
C GLN A 52 7.21 0.20 -9.54
N PRO A 53 6.75 -0.03 -8.30
CA PRO A 53 7.57 -0.65 -7.27
C PRO A 53 8.02 -2.06 -7.70
N ASP A 54 9.21 -2.48 -7.28
CA ASP A 54 9.59 -3.90 -7.44
C ASP A 54 8.73 -4.80 -6.55
N TRP A 55 8.39 -4.30 -5.36
CA TRP A 55 7.57 -5.00 -4.37
C TRP A 55 6.52 -4.06 -3.77
N ALA A 56 5.29 -4.57 -3.63
CA ALA A 56 4.29 -4.05 -2.73
C ALA A 56 4.18 -4.97 -1.51
N ILE A 57 4.04 -4.40 -0.32
CA ILE A 57 3.73 -5.14 0.91
C ILE A 57 2.45 -4.52 1.45
N ILE A 58 1.39 -5.33 1.55
CA ILE A 58 0.11 -4.91 2.11
C ILE A 58 -0.29 -5.82 3.26
N HIS A 59 -1.16 -5.32 4.14
CA HIS A 59 -1.71 -6.09 5.24
C HIS A 59 -3.23 -6.21 5.08
N VAL A 60 -3.75 -7.44 5.15
CA VAL A 60 -5.16 -7.75 4.88
C VAL A 60 -5.77 -8.60 5.99
N GLN A 61 -7.09 -8.58 6.10
CA GLN A 61 -7.81 -9.35 7.11
C GLN A 61 -7.80 -10.84 6.78
N GLU A 62 -8.08 -11.19 5.52
CA GLU A 62 -8.20 -12.58 5.09
C GLU A 62 -7.41 -12.81 3.80
N ALA A 63 -6.66 -13.90 3.75
CA ALA A 63 -6.05 -14.41 2.52
C ALA A 63 -6.11 -15.95 2.48
N ASP A 64 -6.06 -16.55 1.29
CA ASP A 64 -5.76 -17.98 1.16
C ASP A 64 -4.26 -18.22 0.95
N GLU A 65 -3.86 -19.50 0.89
CA GLU A 65 -2.47 -19.91 0.65
C GLU A 65 -1.92 -19.51 -0.74
N TYR A 66 -2.81 -19.25 -1.70
CA TYR A 66 -2.44 -18.88 -3.08
C TYR A 66 -2.27 -17.37 -3.25
N GLY A 67 -2.81 -16.55 -2.35
CA GLY A 67 -2.74 -15.10 -2.40
C GLY A 67 -4.00 -14.40 -2.86
N ASN A 68 -5.15 -15.09 -2.96
CA ASN A 68 -6.41 -14.37 -3.01
C ASN A 68 -6.62 -13.70 -1.65
N ALA A 69 -6.96 -12.41 -1.65
CA ALA A 69 -7.10 -11.65 -0.42
C ALA A 69 -8.32 -10.74 -0.41
N ARG A 70 -8.88 -10.56 0.78
CA ARG A 70 -10.00 -9.65 1.05
C ARG A 70 -9.53 -8.51 1.92
N ILE A 71 -9.83 -7.30 1.48
CA ILE A 71 -9.72 -6.09 2.30
C ILE A 71 -11.12 -5.75 2.79
N LEU A 72 -11.34 -5.93 4.09
CA LEU A 72 -12.63 -5.62 4.72
C LEU A 72 -12.66 -4.13 5.09
N GLY A 73 -13.61 -3.39 4.51
CA GLY A 73 -13.70 -1.94 4.66
C GLY A 73 -12.99 -1.19 3.53
N SER A 74 -12.36 -0.07 3.85
CA SER A 74 -11.68 0.78 2.85
C SER A 74 -10.35 0.18 2.41
N ASP A 75 -10.12 0.12 1.11
CA ASP A 75 -8.93 -0.43 0.45
C ASP A 75 -7.82 0.60 0.17
N PHE A 76 -8.07 1.87 0.49
CA PHE A 76 -7.14 3.00 0.35
C PHE A 76 -6.35 3.00 -0.97
N GLN A 77 -5.07 2.63 -0.92
CA GLN A 77 -4.21 2.49 -2.10
C GLN A 77 -3.65 1.07 -2.24
N ASP A 78 -4.02 0.14 -1.36
CA ASP A 78 -3.47 -1.22 -1.28
C ASP A 78 -3.65 -1.94 -2.62
N VAL A 79 -4.88 -1.98 -3.14
CA VAL A 79 -5.19 -2.59 -4.44
C VAL A 79 -4.44 -1.89 -5.58
N LEU A 80 -4.18 -0.59 -5.46
CA LEU A 80 -3.43 0.15 -6.46
C LEU A 80 -1.94 -0.19 -6.41
N PHE A 81 -1.37 -0.36 -5.21
CA PHE A 81 0.00 -0.82 -5.01
C PHE A 81 0.19 -2.23 -5.58
N THR A 82 -0.72 -3.16 -5.31
CA THR A 82 -0.59 -4.55 -5.81
C THR A 82 -0.64 -4.64 -7.34
N ARG A 83 -1.40 -3.74 -7.99
CA ARG A 83 -1.48 -3.66 -9.46
C ARG A 83 -0.30 -2.92 -10.08
N ALA A 84 0.27 -1.94 -9.39
CA ALA A 84 1.40 -1.16 -9.90
C ALA A 84 2.76 -1.84 -9.69
N ALA A 85 2.88 -2.68 -8.66
CA ALA A 85 4.12 -3.37 -8.33
C ALA A 85 4.37 -4.58 -9.24
N LYS A 86 5.65 -4.94 -9.41
CA LYS A 86 6.04 -6.16 -10.15
C LYS A 86 5.68 -7.43 -9.38
N LYS A 87 5.73 -7.38 -8.04
CA LYS A 87 5.39 -8.48 -7.13
C LYS A 87 4.75 -7.95 -5.86
N THR A 88 3.87 -8.73 -5.24
CA THR A 88 3.21 -8.38 -3.97
C THR A 88 3.47 -9.42 -2.90
N ILE A 89 3.76 -8.98 -1.67
CA ILE A 89 3.70 -9.80 -0.46
C ILE A 89 2.46 -9.36 0.32
N ILE A 90 1.64 -10.34 0.71
CA ILE A 90 0.49 -10.12 1.58
C ILE A 90 0.84 -10.62 2.97
N THR A 91 0.72 -9.75 3.96
CA THR A 91 0.61 -10.17 5.36
C THR A 91 -0.86 -10.25 5.73
N THR A 92 -1.29 -11.27 6.46
CA THR A 92 -2.71 -11.47 6.78
C THR A 92 -2.96 -11.78 8.24
N GLU A 93 -4.08 -11.29 8.78
CA GLU A 93 -4.57 -11.67 10.11
C GLU A 93 -5.02 -13.13 10.16
N LYS A 94 -5.59 -13.65 9.06
CA LYS A 94 -6.18 -14.98 9.02
C LYS A 94 -6.06 -15.64 7.65
N LEU A 95 -5.58 -16.88 7.64
CA LEU A 95 -5.70 -17.75 6.48
C LEU A 95 -7.12 -18.36 6.43
N VAL A 96 -7.75 -18.25 5.27
CA VAL A 96 -9.08 -18.83 4.99
C VAL A 96 -8.99 -19.83 3.84
N ASP A 97 -9.98 -20.73 3.76
CA ASP A 97 -10.01 -21.74 2.71
C ASP A 97 -10.25 -21.10 1.32
N THR A 98 -9.61 -21.67 0.29
CA THR A 98 -9.69 -21.16 -1.08
C THR A 98 -11.11 -21.20 -1.64
N ASP A 99 -11.93 -22.20 -1.27
CA ASP A 99 -13.31 -22.27 -1.74
C ASP A 99 -14.17 -21.13 -1.20
N SER A 100 -13.80 -20.50 -0.08
CA SER A 100 -14.50 -19.30 0.41
C SER A 100 -14.45 -18.14 -0.61
N PHE A 101 -13.34 -17.98 -1.34
CA PHE A 101 -13.21 -16.99 -2.41
C PHE A 101 -14.07 -17.35 -3.63
N ARG A 102 -14.31 -18.63 -3.89
CA ARG A 102 -15.21 -19.08 -4.96
C ARG A 102 -16.68 -18.89 -4.60
N GLN A 103 -17.02 -19.05 -3.33
CA GLN A 103 -18.39 -18.82 -2.82
C GLN A 103 -18.74 -17.33 -2.83
N GLU A 104 -17.80 -16.45 -2.48
CA GLU A 104 -18.00 -14.99 -2.45
C GLU A 104 -16.93 -14.24 -3.27
N PRO A 105 -16.89 -14.40 -4.60
CA PRO A 105 -15.82 -13.86 -5.44
C PRO A 105 -15.78 -12.34 -5.46
N LYS A 106 -16.94 -11.69 -5.23
CA LYS A 106 -17.07 -10.23 -5.19
C LYS A 106 -16.29 -9.57 -4.05
N LEU A 107 -15.95 -10.34 -3.00
CA LEU A 107 -15.17 -9.84 -1.87
C LEU A 107 -13.66 -9.93 -2.09
N THR A 108 -13.23 -10.52 -3.21
CA THR A 108 -11.80 -10.63 -3.55
C THR A 108 -11.25 -9.29 -4.00
N SER A 109 -10.43 -8.64 -3.17
CA SER A 109 -9.82 -7.35 -3.45
C SER A 109 -8.53 -7.50 -4.27
N VAL A 110 -7.72 -8.51 -3.94
CA VAL A 110 -6.46 -8.82 -4.62
C VAL A 110 -6.49 -10.26 -5.11
N PRO A 111 -6.37 -10.51 -6.42
CA PRO A 111 -6.31 -11.86 -6.96
C PRO A 111 -4.89 -12.46 -6.82
N HIS A 112 -4.83 -13.78 -6.62
CA HIS A 112 -3.59 -14.53 -6.39
C HIS A 112 -2.48 -14.28 -7.42
N PHE A 113 -2.79 -14.05 -8.69
CA PHE A 113 -1.77 -13.89 -9.74
C PHE A 113 -0.92 -12.62 -9.61
N LEU A 114 -1.32 -11.66 -8.76
CA LEU A 114 -0.51 -10.48 -8.41
C LEU A 114 0.42 -10.72 -7.20
N VAL A 115 0.27 -11.87 -6.53
CA VAL A 115 0.86 -12.16 -5.22
C VAL A 115 1.95 -13.20 -5.36
N ALA A 116 3.09 -12.89 -4.74
CA ALA A 116 4.27 -13.74 -4.74
C ALA A 116 4.41 -14.52 -3.41
N ALA A 117 3.89 -14.00 -2.31
CA ALA A 117 3.90 -14.67 -1.01
C ALA A 117 2.77 -14.18 -0.11
N VAL A 118 2.29 -15.09 0.75
CA VAL A 118 1.34 -14.81 1.83
C VAL A 118 2.00 -15.17 3.16
N VAL A 119 1.89 -14.28 4.14
CA VAL A 119 2.47 -14.43 5.48
C VAL A 119 1.36 -14.27 6.52
N LEU A 120 1.10 -15.31 7.31
CA LEU A 120 0.21 -15.20 8.45
C LEU A 120 0.91 -14.37 9.54
N ALA A 121 0.39 -13.18 9.81
CA ALA A 121 0.94 -12.23 10.78
C ALA A 121 -0.18 -11.56 11.59
N PRO A 122 -0.80 -12.28 12.56
CA PRO A 122 -1.86 -11.71 13.40
C PRO A 122 -1.36 -10.51 14.22
N GLY A 123 -2.15 -9.44 14.25
CA GLY A 123 -1.75 -8.14 14.78
C GLY A 123 -0.66 -7.45 13.95
N GLY A 124 -0.66 -7.69 12.63
CA GLY A 124 0.42 -7.28 11.72
C GLY A 124 0.39 -5.80 11.37
N ALA A 125 -0.78 -5.16 11.36
CA ALA A 125 -0.85 -3.70 11.17
C ALA A 125 -0.75 -2.90 12.48
N LYS A 126 -0.54 -3.52 13.64
CA LYS A 126 -0.25 -2.77 14.88
C LYS A 126 1.05 -1.95 14.70
N PRO A 127 1.12 -0.72 15.25
CA PRO A 127 0.16 -0.07 16.15
C PRO A 127 -1.02 0.63 15.42
N GLY A 128 -1.11 0.50 14.10
CA GLY A 128 -2.22 1.02 13.28
C GLY A 128 -3.53 0.25 13.45
N ILE A 129 -4.43 0.44 12.48
CA ILE A 129 -5.81 -0.10 12.45
C ILE A 129 -5.91 -1.19 11.39
N CYS A 130 -6.74 -2.21 11.63
CA CYS A 130 -7.19 -3.17 10.64
C CYS A 130 -8.65 -3.43 10.94
N TYR A 131 -9.51 -2.67 10.27
CA TYR A 131 -10.95 -2.79 10.44
C TYR A 131 -11.45 -4.11 9.85
N PRO A 132 -12.41 -4.84 10.45
CA PRO A 132 -13.02 -4.60 11.74
C PRO A 132 -12.28 -5.28 12.92
N MET A 133 -11.12 -5.91 12.67
CA MET A 133 -10.37 -6.73 13.64
C MET A 133 -9.86 -5.91 14.84
N TYR A 134 -9.24 -4.76 14.58
CA TYR A 134 -8.86 -3.76 15.58
C TYR A 134 -9.20 -2.36 15.06
N ASN A 135 -10.14 -1.70 15.73
CA ASN A 135 -10.84 -0.51 15.24
C ASN A 135 -10.19 0.82 15.67
N THR A 136 -9.21 0.77 16.56
CA THR A 136 -8.50 1.93 17.08
C THR A 136 -7.00 1.70 17.02
N VAL A 137 -6.24 2.78 16.88
CA VAL A 137 -4.77 2.73 17.01
C VAL A 137 -4.37 2.30 18.42
N ASP A 138 -3.24 1.61 18.52
CA ASP A 138 -2.55 1.39 19.79
C ASP A 138 -1.79 2.67 20.17
N ALA A 139 -2.51 3.58 20.84
CA ALA A 139 -1.98 4.89 21.21
C ALA A 139 -0.78 4.79 22.16
N ASP A 140 -0.75 3.81 23.06
CA ASP A 140 0.34 3.62 24.00
C ASP A 140 1.58 3.04 23.28
N GLY A 141 1.38 2.10 22.36
CA GLY A 141 2.42 1.63 21.46
C GLY A 141 3.03 2.75 20.61
N MET A 142 2.22 3.66 20.06
CA MET A 142 2.69 4.83 19.31
C MET A 142 3.48 5.81 20.20
N LYS A 143 3.00 6.10 21.42
CA LYS A 143 3.72 6.96 22.37
C LYS A 143 5.06 6.34 22.77
N ALA A 144 5.08 5.04 23.05
CA ALA A 144 6.29 4.31 23.40
C ALA A 144 7.32 4.34 22.26
N TYR A 145 6.88 4.15 21.01
CA TYR A 145 7.76 4.31 19.84
C TYR A 145 8.31 5.74 19.74
N SER A 146 7.44 6.76 19.87
CA SER A 146 7.87 8.17 19.80
C SER A 146 8.90 8.51 20.88
N GLN A 147 8.72 7.98 22.09
CA GLN A 147 9.67 8.18 23.18
C GLN A 147 11.01 7.45 22.90
N ALA A 148 10.96 6.20 22.41
CA ALA A 148 12.15 5.45 22.04
C ALA A 148 12.97 6.15 20.94
N VAL A 149 12.33 6.81 19.97
CA VAL A 149 13.00 7.62 18.95
C VAL A 149 13.74 8.80 19.59
N LYS A 150 13.09 9.53 20.51
CA LYS A 150 13.71 10.68 21.21
C LYS A 150 14.91 10.26 22.06
N ASP A 151 14.82 9.09 22.67
CA ASP A 151 15.83 8.57 23.58
C ASP A 151 16.95 7.79 22.86
N GLY A 152 16.87 7.60 21.54
CA GLY A 152 17.83 6.81 20.76
C GLY A 152 17.77 5.30 21.05
N LYS A 153 16.61 4.78 21.48
CA LYS A 153 16.38 3.40 21.94
C LYS A 153 15.42 2.62 21.06
N VAL A 154 15.40 2.91 19.76
CA VAL A 154 14.48 2.26 18.81
C VAL A 154 14.69 0.75 18.77
N ASP A 155 15.94 0.27 18.82
CA ASP A 155 16.24 -1.17 18.77
C ASP A 155 15.68 -1.94 19.97
N GLU A 156 15.72 -1.36 21.17
CA GLU A 156 15.11 -1.93 22.37
C GLU A 156 13.58 -2.03 22.22
N TYR A 157 12.95 -0.97 21.70
CA TYR A 157 11.53 -0.97 21.41
C TYR A 157 11.17 -2.05 20.39
N LEU A 158 11.93 -2.13 19.28
CA LEU A 158 11.69 -3.10 18.22
C LEU A 158 11.81 -4.53 18.76
N THR A 159 12.87 -4.84 19.51
CA THR A 159 13.07 -6.16 20.13
C THR A 159 11.87 -6.53 21.01
N LYS A 160 11.36 -5.58 21.81
CA LYS A 160 10.22 -5.81 22.69
C LYS A 160 8.92 -6.08 21.91
N VAL A 161 8.65 -5.36 20.82
CA VAL A 161 7.38 -5.51 20.08
C VAL A 161 7.39 -6.69 19.09
N THR A 162 8.57 -7.18 18.71
CA THR A 162 8.73 -8.36 17.85
C THR A 162 8.99 -9.64 18.62
N GLU A 163 9.13 -9.57 19.95
CA GLU A 163 9.33 -10.74 20.80
C GLU A 163 8.21 -11.78 20.59
N GLY A 164 8.60 -13.03 20.30
CA GLY A 164 7.67 -14.12 20.01
C GLY A 164 7.00 -14.09 18.63
N ARG A 165 7.37 -13.14 17.76
CA ARG A 165 6.95 -13.09 16.34
C ARG A 165 8.09 -13.60 15.45
N ALA A 166 8.17 -14.91 15.25
CA ALA A 166 9.09 -15.57 14.33
C ALA A 166 8.35 -16.55 13.43
#